data_AF-A0AAE3C668-F1
#
_entry.id   AF-A0AAE3C668-F1
#
_cell.length_a   1.000
_cell.length_b   1.000
_cell.length_c   1.000
_cell.angle_alpha   90.00
_cell.angle_beta   90.00
_cell.angle_gamma   90.00
#
_symmetry.space_group_name_H-M   'P 1'
#
loop_
_entity.id
_entity.type
_entity.pdbx_description
1 polymer ?
#
loop_
_entity_poly.entity_id
_entity_poly.type
_entity_poly.pdbx_seq_one_letter_code
_entity_poly.pdbx_strand_id
1 'polypeptide(L)'
;MVYACSGIGDCRIAYRWAVGRYGVCPVLEHSPQFDPFYARGKIRIAKGLLEGLLEPSEGLAKVLYQCTTCGSCHSVCHQTMCEYIVLPIGRFIDHTKLFEAMRADLVEEGLGPMPR
;
A
#
# COMPACT_ATOMS: atom_id res chain seq x y z
N MET A 1 -10.90 -6.45 -3.87
CA MET A 1 -10.01 -5.55 -3.11
C MET A 1 -9.06 -4.76 -4.03
N VAL A 2 -8.17 -5.41 -4.79
CA VAL A 2 -7.16 -4.76 -5.64
C VAL A 2 -7.77 -3.86 -6.75
N TYR A 3 -8.83 -4.34 -7.41
CA TYR A 3 -9.50 -3.61 -8.50
C TYR A 3 -10.26 -2.34 -8.08
N ALA A 4 -10.52 -2.15 -6.79
CA ALA A 4 -11.22 -0.97 -6.30
C ALA A 4 -10.32 0.29 -6.25
N CYS A 5 -9.02 0.15 -6.50
CA CYS A 5 -8.08 1.26 -6.44
C CYS A 5 -8.28 2.24 -7.61
N SER A 6 -8.85 3.40 -7.32
CA SER A 6 -9.08 4.50 -8.28
C SER A 6 -7.80 5.22 -8.73
N GLY A 7 -6.63 4.90 -8.17
CA GLY A 7 -5.34 5.49 -8.57
C GLY A 7 -5.09 6.93 -8.10
N ILE A 8 -6.01 7.54 -7.34
CA ILE A 8 -5.99 8.95 -6.92
C ILE A 8 -4.70 9.39 -6.20
N GLY A 9 -4.04 8.49 -5.47
CA GLY A 9 -2.76 8.79 -4.82
C GLY A 9 -2.84 9.49 -3.47
N ASP A 10 -4.00 9.55 -2.81
CA ASP A 10 -4.12 10.02 -1.42
C ASP A 10 -3.14 9.28 -0.50
N CYS A 11 -2.95 7.98 -0.72
CA CYS A 11 -2.00 7.17 0.02
C CYS A 11 -0.52 7.52 -0.19
N ARG A 12 -0.22 8.48 -1.09
CA ARG A 12 1.12 9.04 -1.34
C ARG A 12 1.32 10.36 -0.60
N ILE A 13 0.41 11.32 -0.78
CA ILE A 13 0.64 12.74 -0.45
C ILE A 13 -0.43 13.38 0.43
N ALA A 14 -1.35 12.63 1.06
CA ALA A 14 -2.45 13.25 1.80
C ALA A 14 -1.97 14.33 2.79
N TYR A 15 -2.33 15.58 2.46
CA TYR A 15 -1.99 16.77 3.22
C TYR A 15 -3.29 17.48 3.61
N ARG A 16 -3.66 17.40 4.89
CA ARG A 16 -4.92 17.91 5.42
C ARG A 16 -4.66 18.66 6.73
N TRP A 17 -4.41 19.96 6.59
CA TRP A 17 -4.11 20.87 7.70
C TRP A 17 -5.21 20.88 8.79
N ALA A 18 -6.47 20.79 8.39
CA ALA A 18 -7.63 20.81 9.30
C ALA A 18 -7.64 19.66 10.32
N VAL A 19 -6.93 18.56 10.03
CA VAL A 19 -6.83 17.38 10.90
C VAL A 19 -5.36 17.05 11.26
N GLY A 20 -4.45 18.01 11.07
CA GLY A 20 -3.04 17.85 11.40
C GLY A 20 -2.32 16.74 10.63
N ARG A 21 -2.74 16.45 9.39
CA ARG A 21 -2.13 15.39 8.57
C ARG A 21 -1.15 15.96 7.54
N TYR A 22 0.12 15.56 7.65
CA TYR A 22 1.24 16.10 6.86
C TYR A 22 2.04 14.99 6.16
N GLY A 23 1.34 14.03 5.56
CA GLY A 23 1.99 12.85 4.96
C GLY A 23 1.24 11.56 5.25
N VAL A 24 1.74 10.47 4.67
CA VAL A 24 1.11 9.15 4.77
C VAL A 24 2.12 8.04 5.02
N CYS A 25 3.05 7.82 4.09
CA CYS A 25 3.91 6.65 4.12
C CYS A 25 5.33 7.04 4.53
N PRO A 26 5.83 6.60 5.70
CA PRO A 26 7.20 6.91 6.11
C PRO A 26 8.25 6.28 5.18
N VAL A 27 7.93 5.12 4.58
CA VAL A 27 8.81 4.48 3.59
C VAL A 27 8.99 5.37 2.36
N LEU A 28 7.96 6.12 1.95
CA LEU A 28 8.07 7.03 0.82
C LEU A 28 9.13 8.12 1.10
N GLU A 29 9.12 8.70 2.29
CA GLU A 29 10.05 9.78 2.71
C GLU A 29 11.51 9.32 2.76
N HIS A 30 11.75 8.03 3.01
CA HIS A 30 13.08 7.42 3.13
C HIS A 30 13.45 6.49 1.95
N SER A 31 12.75 6.59 0.83
CA SER A 31 13.03 5.81 -0.39
C SER A 31 13.22 6.74 -1.59
N PRO A 32 13.58 6.21 -2.78
CA PRO A 32 13.64 6.99 -4.02
C PRO A 32 12.30 7.59 -4.50
N GLN A 33 11.22 7.49 -3.71
CA GLN A 33 9.90 8.09 -3.96
C GLN A 33 9.17 7.60 -5.23
N PHE A 34 9.56 6.44 -5.76
CA PHE A 34 8.86 5.76 -6.86
C PHE A 34 7.60 5.01 -6.39
N ASP A 35 6.71 4.71 -7.34
CA ASP A 35 5.43 4.03 -7.12
C ASP A 35 5.51 2.75 -6.24
N PRO A 36 6.46 1.84 -6.44
CA PRO A 36 6.54 0.59 -5.67
C PRO A 36 6.68 0.74 -4.14
N PHE A 37 7.21 1.88 -3.66
CA PHE A 37 7.53 2.06 -2.25
C PHE A 37 6.34 2.40 -1.36
N TYR A 38 5.22 2.84 -1.93
CA TYR A 38 4.01 3.18 -1.19
C TYR A 38 2.78 2.43 -1.73
N ALA A 39 1.65 2.64 -1.07
CA ALA A 39 0.47 1.80 -1.21
C ALA A 39 -0.05 1.64 -2.65
N ARG A 40 -0.11 2.72 -3.44
CA ARG A 40 -0.65 2.63 -4.81
C ARG A 40 0.16 1.70 -5.70
N GLY A 41 1.48 1.83 -5.71
CA GLY A 41 2.32 0.96 -6.54
C GLY A 41 2.31 -0.47 -6.04
N LYS A 42 2.27 -0.69 -4.72
CA LYS A 42 2.10 -2.05 -4.14
C LYS A 42 0.79 -2.70 -4.59
N ILE A 43 -0.31 -1.95 -4.64
CA ILE A 43 -1.58 -2.43 -5.20
C ILE A 43 -1.46 -2.74 -6.69
N ARG A 44 -0.76 -1.91 -7.47
CA ARG A 44 -0.52 -2.18 -8.90
C ARG A 44 0.34 -3.43 -9.12
N ILE A 45 1.34 -3.65 -8.26
CA ILE A 45 2.13 -4.86 -8.25
C ILE A 45 1.24 -6.06 -7.94
N ALA A 46 0.41 -5.99 -6.90
CA ALA A 46 -0.55 -7.05 -6.57
C ALA A 46 -1.45 -7.38 -7.77
N LYS A 47 -1.94 -6.35 -8.47
CA LYS A 47 -2.75 -6.52 -9.67
C LYS A 47 -1.97 -7.26 -10.76
N GLY A 48 -0.73 -6.83 -11.05
CA GLY A 48 0.10 -7.46 -12.06
C GLY A 48 0.43 -8.92 -11.75
N LEU A 49 0.68 -9.25 -10.48
CA LEU A 49 0.89 -10.64 -10.03
C LEU A 49 -0.37 -11.48 -10.24
N LEU A 50 -1.54 -10.97 -9.83
CA LEU A 50 -2.82 -11.69 -10.00
C LEU A 50 -3.22 -11.88 -11.47
N GLU A 51 -2.85 -10.94 -12.33
CA GLU A 51 -3.13 -11.01 -13.78
C GLU A 51 -2.07 -11.81 -14.56
N GLY A 52 -1.04 -12.33 -13.90
CA GLY A 52 0.08 -13.04 -14.55
C GLY A 52 0.94 -12.14 -15.44
N LEU A 53 0.87 -10.82 -15.26
CA LEU A 53 1.67 -9.83 -15.98
C LEU A 53 3.03 -9.56 -15.31
N LEU A 54 3.16 -9.96 -14.05
CA LEU A 54 4.39 -9.88 -13.27
C LEU A 54 4.65 -11.24 -12.63
N GLU A 55 5.92 -11.60 -12.54
CA GLU A 55 6.36 -12.76 -11.78
C GLU A 55 6.98 -12.29 -10.44
N PRO A 56 6.81 -13.05 -9.36
CA PRO A 56 7.54 -12.84 -8.12
C PRO A 56 9.05 -12.80 -8.37
N SER A 57 9.75 -11.85 -7.76
CA SER A 57 11.21 -11.75 -7.85
C SER A 57 11.80 -11.22 -6.55
N GLU A 58 13.08 -11.48 -6.30
CA GLU A 58 13.76 -10.94 -5.12
C GLU A 58 13.71 -9.42 -5.04
N GLY A 59 13.82 -8.72 -6.18
CA GLY A 59 13.76 -7.26 -6.22
C GLY A 59 12.40 -6.73 -5.77
N LEU A 60 11.33 -7.36 -6.26
CA LEU A 60 9.95 -7.05 -5.88
C LEU A 60 9.70 -7.37 -4.39
N ALA A 61 10.22 -8.51 -3.92
CA ALA A 61 10.15 -8.90 -2.52
C ALA A 61 10.86 -7.88 -1.62
N LYS A 62 12.09 -7.48 -1.95
CA LYS A 62 12.87 -6.45 -1.21
C LYS A 62 12.07 -5.17 -1.03
N VAL A 63 11.39 -4.69 -2.08
CA VAL A 63 10.56 -3.48 -2.00
C VAL A 63 9.32 -3.70 -1.12
N LEU A 64 8.64 -4.84 -1.26
CA LEU A 64 7.43 -5.12 -0.47
C LEU A 64 7.75 -5.31 1.02
N TYR A 65 8.89 -5.91 1.36
CA TYR A 65 9.33 -6.10 2.75
C TYR A 65 9.71 -4.81 3.48
N GLN A 66 10.02 -3.73 2.77
CA GLN A 66 10.23 -2.40 3.38
C GLN A 66 8.95 -1.83 4.02
N CYS A 67 7.76 -2.33 3.67
CA CYS A 67 6.51 -1.88 4.28
C CYS A 67 6.47 -2.21 5.79
N THR A 68 6.20 -1.25 6.65
CA THR A 68 6.03 -1.53 8.09
C THR A 68 4.63 -2.01 8.46
N THR A 69 3.76 -2.21 7.47
CA THR A 69 2.32 -2.54 7.63
C THR A 69 1.60 -1.62 8.64
N CYS A 70 2.04 -0.35 8.77
CA CYS A 70 1.52 0.60 9.76
C CYS A 70 0.07 1.08 9.56
N GLY A 71 -0.61 0.70 8.47
CA GLY A 71 -2.01 1.07 8.22
C GLY A 71 -2.29 2.53 7.83
N SER A 72 -1.30 3.43 7.82
CA SER A 72 -1.50 4.85 7.49
C SER A 72 -2.16 5.05 6.11
N CYS A 73 -1.77 4.27 5.11
CA CYS A 73 -2.37 4.30 3.77
C CYS A 73 -3.86 3.89 3.74
N HIS A 74 -4.28 2.95 4.58
CA HIS A 74 -5.68 2.57 4.72
C HIS A 74 -6.48 3.69 5.38
N SER A 75 -5.93 4.35 6.41
CA SER A 75 -6.60 5.44 7.12
C SER A 75 -6.90 6.69 6.27
N VAL A 76 -6.25 6.88 5.11
CA VAL A 76 -6.53 8.00 4.19
C VAL A 76 -7.38 7.63 3.00
N CYS A 77 -7.42 6.36 2.62
CA CYS A 77 -7.92 5.96 1.32
C CYS A 77 -9.43 6.20 1.22
N HIS A 78 -9.84 7.19 0.41
CA HIS A 78 -11.21 7.66 0.31
C HIS A 78 -11.82 8.04 1.67
N GLN A 79 -10.99 8.52 2.60
CA GLN A 79 -11.42 8.99 3.91
C GLN A 79 -11.46 10.52 3.93
N THR A 80 -12.51 11.07 4.52
CA THR A 80 -12.66 12.52 4.70
C THR A 80 -11.84 13.04 5.87
N MET A 81 -11.55 12.17 6.84
CA MET A 81 -11.06 12.52 8.18
C MET A 81 -12.04 13.41 8.97
N CYS A 82 -13.30 13.51 8.53
CA CYS A 82 -14.37 14.18 9.25
C CYS A 82 -15.22 13.13 9.96
N GLU A 83 -15.38 13.24 11.27
CA GLU A 83 -16.15 12.30 12.08
C GLU A 83 -17.62 12.17 11.62
N TYR A 84 -18.18 13.25 11.06
CA TYR A 84 -19.56 13.30 10.59
C TYR A 84 -19.77 12.79 9.16
N ILE A 85 -18.69 12.56 8.39
CA ILE A 85 -18.80 12.17 6.97
C ILE A 85 -18.14 10.81 6.77
N VAL A 86 -18.97 9.77 6.75
CA VAL A 86 -18.55 8.40 6.44
C VAL A 86 -18.71 8.17 4.95
N LEU A 87 -17.61 7.88 4.27
CA LEU A 87 -17.62 7.44 2.88
C LEU A 87 -17.48 5.90 2.84
N PRO A 88 -18.55 5.15 2.49
CA PRO A 88 -18.49 3.68 2.44
C PRO A 88 -17.41 3.17 1.49
N ILE A 89 -17.04 3.97 0.48
CA ILE A 89 -16.01 3.62 -0.49
C ILE A 89 -14.62 3.38 0.16
N GLY A 90 -14.34 3.99 1.31
CA GLY A 90 -13.11 3.74 2.07
C GLY A 90 -13.00 2.33 2.66
N ARG A 91 -14.08 1.54 2.64
CA ARG A 91 -14.13 0.18 3.21
C ARG A 91 -13.78 -0.92 2.20
N PHE A 92 -13.69 -0.63 0.90
CA PHE A 92 -13.44 -1.66 -0.12
C PHE A 92 -11.97 -2.12 -0.20
N ILE A 93 -11.03 -1.33 0.35
CA ILE A 93 -9.59 -1.60 0.27
C ILE A 93 -8.96 -1.57 1.66
N ASP A 94 -8.58 -2.75 2.14
CA ASP A 94 -7.70 -2.92 3.29
C ASP A 94 -6.26 -3.13 2.77
N HIS A 95 -5.45 -2.07 2.89
CA HIS A 95 -4.09 -2.07 2.36
C HIS A 95 -3.19 -3.02 3.14
N THR A 96 -3.36 -3.06 4.47
CA THR A 96 -2.58 -3.88 5.38
C THR A 96 -2.78 -5.35 5.10
N LYS A 97 -4.04 -5.80 5.03
CA LYS A 97 -4.37 -7.19 4.70
C LYS A 97 -3.86 -7.58 3.32
N LEU A 98 -3.97 -6.68 2.33
CA LEU A 98 -3.42 -6.94 1.00
C LEU A 98 -1.91 -7.17 1.05
N PHE A 99 -1.16 -6.31 1.74
CA PHE A 99 0.31 -6.42 1.77
C PHE A 99 0.79 -7.60 2.62
N GLU A 100 0.05 -7.97 3.66
CA GLU A 100 0.32 -9.18 4.44
C GLU A 100 0.06 -10.44 3.63
N ALA A 101 -1.04 -10.50 2.87
CA ALA A 101 -1.32 -11.60 1.95
C ALA A 101 -0.22 -11.73 0.88
N MET A 102 0.15 -10.62 0.22
CA MET A 102 1.26 -10.63 -0.74
C MET A 102 2.57 -11.15 -0.14
N ARG A 103 2.85 -10.84 1.13
CA ARG A 103 4.04 -11.34 1.82
C ARG A 103 3.96 -12.83 2.12
N ALA A 104 2.78 -13.33 2.49
CA ALA A 104 2.58 -14.76 2.68
C ALA A 104 2.86 -15.52 1.38
N ASP A 105 2.30 -15.06 0.26
CA ASP A 105 2.53 -15.65 -1.07
C ASP A 105 4.04 -15.64 -1.42
N LEU A 106 4.74 -14.54 -1.16
CA LEU A 106 6.19 -14.45 -1.41
C LEU A 106 7.02 -15.38 -0.51
N VAL A 107 6.57 -15.69 0.70
CA VAL A 107 7.23 -16.67 1.58
C VAL A 107 7.03 -18.09 1.04
N GLU A 108 5.83 -18.41 0.56
CA GLU A 108 5.54 -19.72 -0.04
C GLU A 108 6.39 -19.97 -1.30
N GLU A 109 6.66 -18.91 -2.08
CA GLU A 109 7.56 -18.93 -3.24
C GLU A 109 9.06 -18.91 -2.87
N GLY A 110 9.41 -18.94 -1.58
CA GLY A 110 10.80 -18.95 -1.11
C GLY A 110 11.54 -17.60 -1.23
N LEU A 111 10.83 -16.50 -1.49
CA LEU A 111 11.38 -15.14 -1.59
C LEU A 111 11.40 -14.39 -0.25
N GLY A 112 11.27 -15.10 0.88
CA GLY A 112 11.38 -14.55 2.22
C GLY A 112 11.44 -15.64 3.31
N PRO A 113 11.67 -15.27 4.59
CA PRO A 113 11.89 -13.90 5.07
C PRO A 113 13.26 -13.34 4.67
N MET A 114 13.30 -12.05 4.37
CA MET A 114 14.56 -11.34 4.11
C MET A 114 15.45 -11.35 5.37
N PRO A 115 16.77 -11.54 5.25
CA PRO A 115 17.68 -11.37 6.38
C PRO A 115 17.57 -9.94 6.94
N ARG A 116 17.58 -9.83 8.28
CA ARG A 116 17.51 -8.55 9.00
C ARG A 116 18.85 -7.82 8.99
#